data_AF-A0A933M1X9-F1
#
_entry.id   AF-A0A933M1X9-F1
#
_cell.length_a   1.000
_cell.length_b   1.000
_cell.length_c   1.000
_cell.angle_alpha   90.00
_cell.angle_beta   90.00
_cell.angle_gamma   90.00
#
_symmetry.space_group_name_H-M   'P 1'
#
loop_
_entity.id
_entity.type
_entity.pdbx_description
1 polymer ?
#
loop_
_entity_poly.entity_id
_entity_poly.type
_entity_poly.pdbx_seq_one_letter_code
_entity_poly.pdbx_strand_id
1 'polypeptide(L)'
;MTQQSPKRSPRPGSLGHQFMKILQAVFRPSMSRKHAKQDGREKPFIMGINTMKMYVREMYDLAHFLRKDYPDCRSAKDITPKMVDDFIAAAIKRKLANGTLGRYQAGIRKLDEAMRHLK
;
A
#
# COMPACT_ATOMS: atom_id res chain seq x y z
N MET A 1 0.09 21.85 41.13
CA MET A 1 -0.70 21.60 39.90
C MET A 1 0.19 20.86 38.91
N THR A 2 0.11 19.53 38.89
CA THR A 2 0.97 18.69 38.05
C THR A 2 0.31 18.55 36.68
N GLN A 3 0.90 19.16 35.65
CA GLN A 3 0.43 19.02 34.27
C GLN A 3 0.56 17.55 33.86
N GLN A 4 -0.57 16.88 33.64
CA GLN A 4 -0.60 15.57 33.02
C GLN A 4 -0.27 15.75 31.53
N SER A 5 0.92 15.31 31.14
CA SER A 5 1.28 15.13 29.73
C SER A 5 0.21 14.30 29.02
N PRO A 6 -0.30 14.74 27.85
CA PRO A 6 -1.36 14.00 27.16
C PRO A 6 -0.83 12.62 26.76
N LYS A 7 -1.61 11.57 27.08
CA LYS A 7 -1.39 10.21 26.61
C LYS A 7 -1.18 10.25 25.09
N ARG A 8 0.05 10.02 24.63
CA ARG A 8 0.35 9.87 23.20
C ARG A 8 -0.50 8.72 22.69
N SER A 9 -1.44 9.01 21.79
CA SER A 9 -2.12 7.98 20.99
C SER A 9 -1.06 7.08 20.34
N PRO A 10 -1.32 5.78 20.15
CA PRO A 10 -0.36 4.88 19.52
C PRO A 10 0.03 5.50 18.19
N ARG A 11 1.33 5.80 18.02
CA ARG A 11 1.80 6.29 16.72
C ARG A 11 1.46 5.19 15.72
N PRO A 12 0.67 5.47 14.66
CA PRO A 12 0.52 4.50 13.60
C PRO A 12 1.95 4.14 13.14
N GLY A 13 2.22 2.84 12.95
CA GLY A 13 3.53 2.38 12.47
C GLY A 13 3.93 3.13 11.18
N SER A 14 5.19 3.04 10.73
CA SER A 14 5.61 3.72 9.50
C SER A 14 4.66 3.40 8.31
N LEU A 15 4.51 4.31 7.35
CA LEU A 15 3.63 4.10 6.18
C LEU A 15 3.90 2.75 5.49
N GLY A 16 5.17 2.38 5.31
CA GLY A 16 5.54 1.08 4.74
C GLY A 16 5.05 -0.10 5.59
N HIS A 17 5.12 0.00 6.92
CA HIS A 17 4.56 -1.01 7.81
C HIS A 17 3.02 -1.08 7.72
N GLN A 18 2.35 0.07 7.62
CA GLN A 18 0.89 0.12 7.42
C GLN A 18 0.49 -0.56 6.11
N PHE A 19 1.16 -0.24 5.00
CA PHE A 19 0.89 -0.88 3.71
C PHE A 19 1.11 -2.38 3.76
N MET A 20 2.22 -2.83 4.36
CA MET A 20 2.49 -4.25 4.54
C MET A 20 1.35 -4.93 5.31
N LYS A 21 0.88 -4.33 6.41
CA LYS A 21 -0.23 -4.89 7.22
C LYS A 21 -1.55 -4.97 6.44
N ILE A 22 -1.87 -3.93 5.66
CA ILE A 22 -3.06 -3.92 4.79
C ILE A 22 -2.98 -5.06 3.76
N LEU A 23 -1.85 -5.20 3.07
CA LEU A 23 -1.66 -6.26 2.08
C LEU A 23 -1.66 -7.66 2.72
N GLN A 24 -1.11 -7.81 3.93
CA GLN A 24 -1.16 -9.07 4.69
C GLN A 24 -2.59 -9.47 5.05
N ALA A 25 -3.44 -8.50 5.40
CA ALA A 25 -4.83 -8.78 5.78
C ALA A 25 -5.63 -9.43 4.63
N VAL A 26 -5.26 -9.14 3.38
CA VAL A 26 -5.87 -9.73 2.17
C VAL A 26 -5.03 -10.84 1.53
N PHE A 27 -3.93 -11.25 2.15
CA PHE A 27 -3.10 -12.35 1.67
C PHE A 27 -3.76 -13.71 2.02
N ARG A 28 -4.07 -14.50 1.00
CA ARG A 28 -4.74 -15.82 1.09
C ARG A 28 -4.00 -16.84 0.22
N PRO A 29 -2.81 -17.32 0.64
CA PRO A 29 -1.98 -18.20 -0.17
C PRO A 29 -2.62 -19.55 -0.49
N SER A 30 -3.52 -20.01 0.37
CA SER A 30 -4.21 -21.29 0.23
C SER A 30 -5.46 -21.22 -0.66
N MET A 31 -5.85 -20.03 -1.12
CA MET A 31 -7.03 -19.86 -1.96
C MET A 31 -6.69 -20.06 -3.43
N SER A 32 -7.46 -20.92 -4.12
CA SER A 32 -7.31 -21.11 -5.57
C SER A 32 -7.75 -19.86 -6.33
N ARG A 33 -6.84 -19.30 -7.13
CA ARG A 33 -7.13 -18.17 -8.03
C ARG A 33 -8.27 -18.48 -9.00
N LYS A 34 -8.40 -19.73 -9.41
CA LYS A 34 -9.45 -20.18 -10.34
C LYS A 34 -10.84 -20.07 -9.68
N HIS A 35 -10.98 -20.53 -8.44
CA HIS A 35 -12.23 -20.42 -7.69
C HIS A 35 -12.56 -18.97 -7.32
N ALA A 36 -11.57 -18.19 -6.86
CA ALA A 36 -11.78 -16.78 -6.54
C ALA A 36 -12.33 -15.97 -7.72
N LYS A 37 -11.86 -16.27 -8.95
CA LYS A 37 -12.29 -15.63 -10.19
C LYS A 37 -13.72 -16.05 -10.60
N GLN A 38 -14.12 -17.28 -10.30
CA GLN A 38 -15.48 -17.76 -10.56
C GLN A 38 -16.50 -17.09 -9.64
N ASP A 39 -16.12 -16.85 -8.39
CA ASP A 39 -16.98 -16.20 -7.39
C ASP A 39 -16.96 -14.66 -7.47
N GLY A 40 -16.15 -14.07 -8.36
CA GLY A 40 -15.96 -12.62 -8.49
C GLY A 40 -15.32 -11.94 -7.28
N ARG A 41 -14.68 -12.73 -6.40
CA ARG A 41 -14.08 -12.29 -5.13
C ARG A 41 -12.57 -12.12 -5.22
N GLU A 42 -11.97 -12.24 -6.39
CA GLU A 42 -10.51 -12.24 -6.55
C GLU A 42 -9.87 -10.87 -6.33
N LYS A 43 -10.63 -9.78 -6.53
CA LYS A 43 -10.09 -8.42 -6.57
C LYS A 43 -9.34 -8.04 -5.28
N PRO A 44 -9.88 -8.14 -4.07
CA PRO A 44 -9.12 -7.73 -2.88
C PRO A 44 -7.95 -8.69 -2.55
N PHE A 45 -8.01 -9.97 -2.94
CA PHE A 45 -7.12 -11.00 -2.39
C PHE A 45 -5.79 -11.15 -3.14
N ILE A 46 -4.72 -11.40 -2.38
CA ILE A 46 -3.40 -11.76 -2.89
C ILE A 46 -3.17 -13.25 -2.60
N MET A 47 -3.04 -14.07 -3.64
CA MET A 47 -2.88 -15.52 -3.48
C MET A 47 -1.44 -16.01 -3.73
N GLY A 48 -0.64 -15.24 -4.46
CA GLY A 48 0.75 -15.60 -4.77
C GLY A 48 1.73 -15.01 -3.77
N ILE A 49 2.59 -15.85 -3.17
CA ILE A 49 3.63 -15.37 -2.24
C ILE A 49 4.63 -14.41 -2.91
N ASN A 50 5.01 -14.68 -4.17
CA ASN A 50 5.89 -13.79 -4.93
C ASN A 50 5.19 -12.46 -5.26
N THR A 51 3.88 -12.50 -5.55
CA THR A 51 3.07 -11.29 -5.75
C THR A 51 3.01 -10.46 -4.47
N MET A 52 2.83 -11.11 -3.31
CA MET A 52 2.83 -10.44 -2.02
C MET A 52 4.16 -9.75 -1.73
N LYS A 53 5.29 -10.47 -1.88
CA LYS A 53 6.64 -9.90 -1.71
C LYS A 53 6.89 -8.72 -2.64
N MET A 54 6.47 -8.85 -3.90
CA MET A 54 6.59 -7.80 -4.90
C MET A 54 5.79 -6.55 -4.46
N TYR A 55 4.49 -6.69 -4.17
CA TYR A 55 3.69 -5.54 -3.75
C TYR A 55 4.22 -4.88 -2.49
N VAL A 56 4.63 -5.64 -1.48
CA VAL A 56 5.25 -5.07 -0.28
C VAL A 56 6.47 -4.23 -0.62
N ARG A 57 7.38 -4.73 -1.47
CA ARG A 57 8.55 -3.97 -1.92
C ARG A 57 8.14 -2.66 -2.60
N GLU A 58 7.25 -2.71 -3.57
CA GLU A 58 6.80 -1.52 -4.30
C GLU A 58 6.09 -0.51 -3.37
N MET A 59 5.38 -0.98 -2.34
CA MET A 59 4.75 -0.11 -1.34
C MET A 59 5.76 0.54 -0.39
N TYR A 60 6.89 -0.10 -0.10
CA TYR A 60 7.97 0.56 0.65
C TYR A 60 8.60 1.71 -0.14
N ASP A 61 8.73 1.58 -1.47
CA ASP A 61 9.20 2.67 -2.33
C ASP A 61 8.23 3.86 -2.31
N LEU A 62 6.92 3.59 -2.41
CA LEU A 62 5.89 4.62 -2.25
C LEU A 62 5.96 5.27 -0.87
N ALA A 63 6.08 4.48 0.21
CA ALA A 63 6.19 5.02 1.56
C ALA A 63 7.43 5.91 1.75
N HIS A 64 8.55 5.55 1.12
CA HIS A 64 9.76 6.35 1.15
C HIS A 64 9.57 7.70 0.43
N PHE A 65 8.94 7.67 -0.76
CA PHE A 65 8.57 8.88 -1.50
C PHE A 65 7.64 9.78 -0.68
N LEU A 66 6.55 9.23 -0.13
CA LEU A 66 5.58 9.98 0.67
C LEU A 66 6.23 10.58 1.91
N ARG A 67 7.12 9.85 2.60
CA ARG A 67 7.85 10.39 3.76
C ARG A 67 8.73 11.60 3.38
N LYS A 68 9.30 11.58 2.18
CA LYS A 68 10.21 12.63 1.71
C LYS A 68 9.45 13.86 1.24
N ASP A 69 8.44 13.67 0.41
CA ASP A 69 7.78 14.75 -0.34
C ASP A 69 6.43 15.18 0.29
N TYR A 70 5.88 14.36 1.20
CA TYR A 70 4.63 14.63 1.95
C TYR A 70 4.78 14.25 3.44
N PRO A 71 5.61 14.98 4.21
CA PRO A 71 5.95 14.61 5.59
C PRO A 71 4.75 14.56 6.56
N ASP A 72 3.64 15.23 6.21
CA ASP A 72 2.40 15.22 6.98
C ASP A 72 1.51 14.00 6.70
N CYS A 73 1.78 13.25 5.62
CA CYS A 73 1.09 11.99 5.32
C CYS A 73 1.59 10.90 6.29
N ARG A 74 0.81 10.61 7.33
CA ARG A 74 1.20 9.65 8.39
C ARG A 74 0.36 8.38 8.40
N SER A 75 -0.79 8.38 7.74
CA SER A 75 -1.67 7.22 7.61
C SER A 75 -1.87 6.85 6.15
N ALA A 76 -2.07 5.55 5.88
CA ALA A 76 -2.53 5.09 4.57
C ALA A 76 -3.84 5.77 4.12
N LYS A 77 -4.70 6.17 5.09
CA LYS A 77 -5.95 6.88 4.81
C LYS A 77 -5.76 8.33 4.33
N ASP A 78 -4.59 8.93 4.58
CA ASP A 78 -4.28 10.32 4.21
C ASP A 78 -3.85 10.42 2.74
N ILE A 79 -3.63 9.28 2.08
CA ILE A 79 -3.11 9.22 0.72
C ILE A 79 -4.19 9.66 -0.27
N THR A 80 -3.84 10.64 -1.09
CA THR A 80 -4.72 11.18 -2.12
C THR A 80 -4.29 10.68 -3.51
N PRO A 81 -5.20 10.70 -4.51
CA PRO A 81 -4.84 10.40 -5.90
C PRO A 81 -3.67 11.27 -6.40
N LYS A 82 -3.64 12.54 -6.01
CA LYS A 82 -2.55 13.46 -6.37
C LYS A 82 -1.18 12.96 -5.90
N MET A 83 -1.07 12.48 -4.66
CA MET A 83 0.20 11.97 -4.12
C MET A 83 0.69 10.74 -4.89
N VAL A 84 -0.25 9.89 -5.35
CA VAL A 84 0.04 8.74 -6.21
C VAL A 84 0.51 9.19 -7.59
N ASP A 85 -0.15 10.17 -8.20
CA ASP A 85 0.23 10.71 -9.50
C ASP A 85 1.62 11.34 -9.45
N ASP A 86 1.92 12.10 -8.39
CA ASP A 86 3.23 12.73 -8.17
C ASP A 86 4.33 11.65 -8.00
N PHE A 87 4.04 10.52 -7.34
CA PHE A 87 4.96 9.37 -7.26
C PHE A 87 5.24 8.74 -8.63
N ILE A 88 4.19 8.50 -9.42
CA ILE A 88 4.34 7.92 -10.77
C ILE A 88 5.09 8.88 -11.69
N ALA A 89 4.79 10.18 -11.62
CA ALA A 89 5.52 11.21 -12.36
C ALA A 89 7.01 11.24 -11.97
N ALA A 90 7.33 11.12 -10.67
CA ALA A 90 8.71 11.02 -10.21
C ALA A 90 9.41 9.74 -10.74
N ALA A 91 8.70 8.60 -10.80
CA ALA A 91 9.22 7.36 -11.37
C ALA A 91 9.49 7.49 -12.89
N ILE A 92 8.62 8.14 -13.64
CA ILE A 92 8.79 8.44 -15.06
C ILE A 92 9.99 9.38 -15.28
N LYS A 93 10.10 10.45 -14.46
CA LYS A 93 11.23 11.40 -14.52
C LYS A 93 12.58 10.71 -14.28
N ARG A 94 12.61 9.68 -13.45
CA ARG A 94 13.79 8.83 -13.20
C ARG A 94 14.06 7.81 -14.32
N LYS A 95 13.26 7.81 -15.39
CA LYS A 95 13.35 6.89 -16.53
C LYS A 95 13.30 5.41 -16.11
N LEU A 96 12.50 5.09 -15.10
CA LEU A 96 12.31 3.69 -14.72
C LEU A 96 11.64 2.90 -15.85
N ALA A 97 12.00 1.63 -15.97
CA ALA A 97 11.44 0.75 -17.00
C ALA A 97 9.91 0.65 -16.88
N ASN A 98 9.22 0.53 -18.02
CA ASN A 98 7.76 0.39 -18.09
C ASN A 98 7.23 -0.77 -17.24
N GLY A 99 7.98 -1.88 -17.16
CA GLY A 99 7.64 -3.00 -16.29
C GLY A 99 7.61 -2.63 -14.80
N THR A 100 8.50 -1.75 -14.35
CA THR A 100 8.51 -1.24 -12.97
C THR A 100 7.32 -0.31 -12.72
N LEU A 101 7.02 0.59 -13.66
CA LEU A 101 5.83 1.47 -13.57
C LEU A 101 4.53 0.67 -13.48
N GLY A 102 4.40 -0.39 -14.29
CA GLY A 102 3.25 -1.30 -14.23
C GLY A 102 3.14 -2.01 -12.89
N ARG A 103 4.26 -2.40 -12.25
CA ARG A 103 4.26 -2.98 -10.91
C ARG A 103 3.82 -1.98 -9.84
N TYR A 104 4.28 -0.73 -9.90
CA TYR A 104 3.80 0.32 -8.99
C TYR A 104 2.29 0.52 -9.12
N GLN A 105 1.78 0.69 -10.35
CA GLN A 105 0.35 0.86 -10.59
C GLN A 105 -0.47 -0.33 -10.09
N ALA A 106 -0.01 -1.56 -10.35
CA ALA A 106 -0.68 -2.77 -9.88
C ALA A 106 -0.70 -2.88 -8.35
N GLY A 107 0.43 -2.57 -7.69
CA GLY A 107 0.54 -2.56 -6.23
C GLY A 107 -0.37 -1.50 -5.59
N ILE A 108 -0.42 -0.30 -6.15
CA ILE A 108 -1.26 0.81 -5.66
C ILE A 108 -2.73 0.46 -5.80
N ARG A 109 -3.17 -0.06 -6.96
CA ARG A 109 -4.55 -0.54 -7.14
C ARG A 109 -4.90 -1.63 -6.14
N LYS A 110 -3.98 -2.57 -5.90
CA LYS A 110 -4.20 -3.64 -4.91
C LYS A 110 -4.35 -3.09 -3.49
N LEU A 111 -3.51 -2.12 -3.13
CA LEU A 111 -3.58 -1.46 -1.83
C LEU A 111 -4.93 -0.73 -1.66
N ASP A 112 -5.40 0.00 -2.67
CA ASP A 112 -6.71 0.67 -2.64
C ASP A 112 -7.86 -0.34 -2.51
N GLU A 113 -7.87 -1.41 -3.32
CA GLU A 113 -8.86 -2.49 -3.21
C GLU A 113 -8.86 -3.14 -1.82
N ALA A 114 -7.69 -3.42 -1.27
CA ALA A 114 -7.54 -3.98 0.08
C ALA A 114 -8.07 -3.01 1.15
N MET A 115 -7.74 -1.72 1.05
CA MET A 115 -8.23 -0.69 1.97
C MET A 115 -9.75 -0.55 1.92
N ARG A 116 -10.36 -0.61 0.73
CA ARG A 116 -11.82 -0.57 0.58
C ARG A 116 -12.50 -1.81 1.15
N HIS A 117 -11.87 -2.97 1.04
CA HIS A 117 -12.40 -4.23 1.56
C HIS A 117 -12.33 -4.35 3.09
N LEU A 118 -11.37 -3.65 3.72
CA LEU A 118 -11.17 -3.66 5.18
C LEU A 118 -11.96 -2.56 5.93
N LYS A 119 -12.74 -1.74 5.22
CA LYS A 119 -13.67 -0.75 5.80
C LYS A 119 -14.99 -1.43 6.15
#